data_AF-A0A090WKN2-F1
#
_entry.id   AF-A0A090WKN2-F1
#
_cell.length_a   1.000
_cell.length_b   1.000
_cell.length_c   1.000
_cell.angle_alpha   90.00
_cell.angle_beta   90.00
_cell.angle_gamma   90.00
#
_symmetry.space_group_name_H-M   'P 1'
#
loop_
_entity.id
_entity.type
_entity.pdbx_description
1 polymer ?
#
loop_
_entity_poly.entity_id
_entity_poly.type
_entity_poly.pdbx_seq_one_letter_code
_entity_poly.pdbx_strand_id
1 'polypeptide(L)'
;MDIDTHAVLEAAGTKWNFLPFKPGLVGGHCIGVDPYYLAQKAQEVGYHPEIILAGRRVNDGMGQYVASEIIKLMVKNDIRIKNARILNLGITFKENCPDVRNTKAVDVINQLKSYETDMTIYDPWANPEEVMHEYGLDTVKQLPEGQFDVIVLTVAHKEFLDVNWNSLLKPNGVLYDVKGILKEKVNGRL
;
A
#
# COMPACT_ATOMS: atom_id res chain seq x y z
N MET A 1 5.53 -6.32 -18.88
CA MET A 1 4.93 -5.78 -20.12
C MET A 1 5.38 -4.35 -20.38
N ASP A 2 6.05 -3.68 -19.43
CA ASP A 2 6.60 -2.32 -19.57
C ASP A 2 5.58 -1.30 -20.13
N ILE A 3 4.31 -1.49 -19.76
CA ILE A 3 3.19 -0.61 -20.11
C ILE A 3 2.75 0.09 -18.83
N ASP A 4 2.53 1.40 -18.92
CA ASP A 4 2.04 2.22 -17.82
C ASP A 4 0.54 1.96 -17.58
N THR A 5 0.22 1.43 -16.39
CA THR A 5 -1.15 1.19 -15.94
C THR A 5 -2.00 2.46 -16.00
N HIS A 6 -1.43 3.63 -15.66
CA HIS A 6 -2.17 4.89 -15.63
C HIS A 6 -2.58 5.33 -17.04
N ALA A 7 -1.69 5.18 -18.03
CA ALA A 7 -2.00 5.47 -19.43
C ALA A 7 -3.11 4.55 -19.97
N VAL A 8 -3.10 3.26 -19.59
CA VAL A 8 -4.17 2.32 -19.96
C VAL A 8 -5.51 2.74 -19.35
N LEU A 9 -5.53 3.11 -18.06
CA LEU A 9 -6.74 3.56 -17.37
C LEU A 9 -7.27 4.88 -17.94
N GLU A 10 -6.40 5.83 -18.28
CA GLU A 10 -6.78 7.09 -18.92
C GLU A 10 -7.42 6.84 -20.29
N ALA A 11 -6.79 6.00 -21.12
CA ALA A 11 -7.34 5.63 -22.42
C ALA A 11 -8.68 4.90 -22.30
N ALA A 12 -8.81 3.97 -21.36
CA ALA A 12 -10.06 3.25 -21.09
C ALA A 12 -11.16 4.19 -20.56
N GLY A 13 -10.78 5.20 -19.76
CA GLY A 13 -11.67 6.24 -19.24
C GLY A 13 -12.35 7.10 -20.30
N THR A 14 -11.89 7.06 -21.55
CA THR A 14 -12.57 7.72 -22.68
C THR A 14 -13.88 7.03 -23.10
N LYS A 15 -14.15 5.82 -22.60
CA LYS A 15 -15.37 5.05 -22.94
C LYS A 15 -16.51 5.40 -21.99
N TRP A 16 -17.71 5.57 -22.56
CA TRP A 16 -18.91 6.04 -21.85
C TRP A 16 -19.33 5.15 -20.67
N ASN A 17 -18.97 3.87 -20.66
CA ASN A 17 -19.32 2.90 -19.64
C ASN A 17 -18.14 2.48 -18.74
N PHE A 18 -17.01 3.21 -18.79
CA PHE A 18 -15.87 2.88 -17.96
C PHE A 18 -16.01 3.47 -16.55
N LEU A 19 -15.81 2.63 -15.53
CA LEU A 19 -15.75 3.05 -14.14
C LEU A 19 -14.28 3.15 -13.70
N PRO A 20 -13.76 4.35 -13.36
CA PRO A 20 -12.33 4.59 -13.20
C PRO A 20 -11.79 4.18 -11.83
N PHE A 21 -11.75 2.88 -11.57
CA PHE A 21 -11.07 2.34 -10.39
C PHE A 21 -9.55 2.38 -10.59
N LYS A 22 -8.82 2.74 -9.52
CA LYS A 22 -7.36 2.78 -9.53
C LYS A 22 -6.78 1.59 -8.76
N PRO A 23 -5.63 1.04 -9.20
CA PRO A 23 -4.86 0.07 -8.42
C PRO A 23 -4.55 0.61 -7.02
N GLY A 24 -4.42 -0.31 -6.07
CA GLY A 24 -4.10 0.03 -4.70
C GLY A 24 -4.43 -1.09 -3.73
N LEU A 25 -4.39 -0.75 -2.45
CA LEU A 25 -4.71 -1.65 -1.35
C LEU A 25 -6.20 -1.53 -1.01
N VAL A 26 -6.94 -2.63 -1.11
CA VAL A 26 -8.41 -2.65 -0.93
C VAL A 26 -8.74 -3.07 0.50
N GLY A 27 -8.80 -2.08 1.40
CA GLY A 27 -9.15 -2.29 2.80
C GLY A 27 -10.63 -2.04 3.14
N GLY A 28 -10.88 -1.87 4.44
CA GLY A 28 -12.18 -1.46 4.98
C GLY A 28 -13.17 -2.62 5.09
N HIS A 29 -14.20 -2.41 5.91
CA HIS A 29 -15.18 -3.46 6.20
C HIS A 29 -16.00 -3.86 4.98
N CYS A 30 -16.63 -2.89 4.29
CA CYS A 30 -17.64 -3.20 3.28
C CYS A 30 -17.05 -4.01 2.12
N ILE A 31 -15.94 -3.56 1.54
CA ILE A 31 -15.33 -4.26 0.40
C ILE A 31 -14.59 -5.52 0.88
N GLY A 32 -14.01 -5.48 2.08
CA GLY A 32 -13.31 -6.60 2.72
C GLY A 32 -14.20 -7.80 3.01
N VAL A 33 -15.42 -7.57 3.49
CA VAL A 33 -16.27 -8.58 4.14
C VAL A 33 -17.51 -8.91 3.31
N ASP A 34 -18.23 -7.91 2.79
CA ASP A 34 -19.52 -8.12 2.13
C ASP A 34 -19.44 -9.09 0.92
N PRO A 35 -18.38 -9.06 0.08
CA PRO A 35 -18.27 -10.01 -1.01
C PRO A 35 -18.11 -11.46 -0.53
N TYR A 36 -17.43 -11.70 0.61
CA TYR A 36 -17.35 -13.04 1.20
C TYR A 36 -18.70 -13.49 1.76
N TYR A 37 -19.45 -12.60 2.39
CA TYR A 37 -20.80 -12.91 2.85
C TYR A 37 -21.72 -13.31 1.69
N LEU A 38 -21.75 -12.51 0.63
CA LEU A 38 -22.51 -12.84 -0.58
C LEU A 38 -22.03 -14.16 -1.20
N ALA A 39 -20.72 -14.39 -1.25
CA ALA A 39 -20.16 -15.60 -1.80
C ALA A 39 -20.59 -16.85 -1.00
N GLN A 40 -20.58 -16.76 0.33
CA GLN A 40 -21.05 -17.81 1.22
C GLN A 40 -22.54 -18.09 0.98
N LYS A 41 -23.39 -17.06 0.93
CA LYS A 41 -24.83 -17.23 0.67
C LYS A 41 -25.13 -17.85 -0.68
N ALA A 42 -24.36 -17.51 -1.70
CA ALA A 42 -24.42 -18.17 -3.00
C ALA A 42 -24.07 -19.67 -2.90
N GLN A 43 -22.99 -20.03 -2.20
CA GLN A 43 -22.58 -21.41 -2.03
C GLN A 43 -23.60 -22.24 -1.25
N GLU A 44 -24.23 -21.67 -0.22
CA GLU A 44 -25.31 -22.31 0.55
C GLU A 44 -26.51 -22.72 -0.33
N VAL A 45 -26.77 -22.01 -1.43
CA VAL A 45 -27.84 -22.33 -2.38
C VAL A 45 -27.34 -23.03 -3.66
N GLY A 46 -26.09 -23.51 -3.65
CA GLY A 46 -25.50 -24.29 -4.75
C GLY A 46 -24.90 -23.49 -5.90
N TYR A 47 -24.79 -22.16 -5.76
CA TYR A 47 -24.10 -21.31 -6.74
C TYR A 47 -22.63 -21.12 -6.39
N HIS A 48 -21.74 -21.16 -7.39
CA HIS A 48 -20.30 -20.98 -7.22
C HIS A 48 -19.88 -19.59 -7.76
N PRO A 49 -19.66 -18.59 -6.89
CA PRO A 49 -19.42 -17.20 -7.29
C PRO A 49 -17.93 -16.96 -7.64
N GLU A 50 -17.46 -17.62 -8.71
CA GLU A 50 -16.05 -17.62 -9.12
C GLU A 50 -15.45 -16.22 -9.30
N ILE A 51 -16.19 -15.30 -9.92
CA ILE A 51 -15.71 -13.92 -10.18
C ILE A 51 -15.46 -13.16 -8.86
N ILE A 52 -16.37 -13.31 -7.88
CA ILE A 52 -16.24 -12.65 -6.59
C ILE A 52 -15.02 -13.18 -5.85
N LEU A 53 -14.87 -14.51 -5.79
CA LEU A 53 -13.76 -15.17 -5.11
C LEU A 53 -12.41 -14.89 -5.77
N ALA A 54 -12.37 -14.83 -7.10
CA ALA A 54 -11.17 -14.46 -7.85
C ALA A 54 -10.77 -13.00 -7.56
N GLY A 55 -11.72 -12.07 -7.58
CA GLY A 55 -11.48 -10.67 -7.23
C GLY A 55 -10.96 -10.50 -5.81
N ARG A 56 -11.54 -11.23 -4.84
CA ARG A 56 -11.06 -11.25 -3.46
C ARG A 56 -9.64 -11.79 -3.34
N ARG A 57 -9.32 -12.90 -4.00
CA ARG A 57 -7.99 -13.49 -4.01
C ARG A 57 -6.93 -12.51 -4.53
N VAL A 58 -7.24 -11.77 -5.59
CA VAL A 58 -6.34 -10.73 -6.13
C VAL A 58 -6.15 -9.61 -5.11
N ASN A 59 -7.25 -9.06 -4.57
CA ASN A 59 -7.20 -7.96 -3.61
C ASN A 59 -6.45 -8.33 -2.32
N ASP A 60 -6.67 -9.53 -1.80
CA ASP A 60 -6.03 -10.02 -0.58
C ASP A 60 -4.53 -10.34 -0.80
N GLY A 61 -4.11 -10.60 -2.04
CA GLY A 61 -2.70 -10.83 -2.41
C GLY A 61 -1.88 -9.55 -2.61
N MET A 62 -2.50 -8.37 -2.66
CA MET A 62 -1.81 -7.13 -3.05
C MET A 62 -0.71 -6.71 -2.07
N GLY A 63 -0.87 -6.94 -0.77
CA GLY A 63 0.16 -6.61 0.21
C GLY A 63 1.47 -7.37 -0.02
N GLN A 64 1.37 -8.67 -0.29
CA GLN A 64 2.52 -9.52 -0.63
C GLN A 64 3.14 -9.13 -1.97
N TYR A 65 2.31 -8.83 -2.98
CA TYR A 65 2.78 -8.39 -4.28
C TYR A 65 3.63 -7.12 -4.17
N VAL A 66 3.11 -6.09 -3.51
CA VAL A 66 3.81 -4.81 -3.30
C VAL A 66 5.14 -5.02 -2.56
N ALA A 67 5.12 -5.76 -1.45
CA ALA A 67 6.34 -6.06 -0.71
C ALA A 67 7.38 -6.80 -1.57
N SER A 68 6.95 -7.77 -2.37
CA SER A 68 7.83 -8.52 -3.28
C SER A 68 8.46 -7.62 -4.35
N GLU A 69 7.71 -6.67 -4.91
CA GLU A 69 8.25 -5.70 -5.88
C GLU A 69 9.29 -4.77 -5.23
N ILE A 70 9.03 -4.32 -4.00
CA ILE A 70 9.99 -3.52 -3.23
C ILE A 70 11.28 -4.30 -2.98
N ILE A 71 11.19 -5.56 -2.54
CA ILE A 71 12.36 -6.42 -2.33
C ILE A 71 13.16 -6.62 -3.62
N LYS A 72 12.50 -6.83 -4.77
CA LYS A 72 13.18 -6.92 -6.07
C LYS A 72 13.93 -5.64 -6.41
N LEU A 73 13.32 -4.47 -6.16
CA LEU A 73 13.96 -3.17 -6.38
C LEU A 73 15.16 -2.96 -5.45
N MET A 74 15.06 -3.36 -4.18
CA MET A 74 16.19 -3.32 -3.24
C MET A 74 17.36 -4.16 -3.75
N VAL A 75 17.11 -5.39 -4.20
CA VAL A 75 18.14 -6.27 -4.77
C VAL A 75 18.77 -5.64 -6.02
N LYS A 76 17.94 -5.06 -6.91
CA LYS A 76 18.43 -4.40 -8.13
C LYS A 76 19.31 -3.18 -7.85
N ASN A 77 19.07 -2.49 -6.73
CA ASN A 77 19.81 -1.31 -6.31
C ASN A 77 20.96 -1.62 -5.32
N ASP A 78 21.31 -2.90 -5.14
CA ASP A 78 22.34 -3.36 -4.20
C ASP A 78 22.07 -2.93 -2.73
N ILE A 79 20.80 -2.81 -2.36
CA ILE A 79 20.38 -2.52 -0.98
C ILE A 79 20.27 -3.82 -0.20
N ARG A 80 21.02 -3.91 0.91
CA ARG A 80 20.91 -5.03 1.85
C ARG A 80 19.53 -5.03 2.51
N ILE A 81 18.81 -6.15 2.42
CA ILE A 81 17.43 -6.29 2.94
C ILE A 81 17.39 -6.31 4.47
N LYS A 82 18.15 -7.23 5.10
CA LYS A 82 18.17 -7.37 6.56
C LYS A 82 18.67 -6.07 7.20
N ASN A 83 17.90 -5.54 8.15
CA ASN A 83 18.10 -4.26 8.83
C ASN A 83 18.01 -3.03 7.92
N ALA A 84 17.46 -3.14 6.70
CA ALA A 84 17.20 -1.96 5.87
C ALA A 84 16.21 -1.04 6.58
N ARG A 85 16.49 0.26 6.59
CA ARG A 85 15.56 1.25 7.15
C ARG A 85 14.47 1.55 6.13
N ILE A 86 13.24 1.20 6.46
CA ILE A 86 12.06 1.42 5.63
C ILE A 86 11.16 2.45 6.30
N LEU A 87 10.78 3.48 5.56
CA LEU A 87 9.73 4.42 5.95
C LEU A 87 8.44 4.09 5.22
N ASN A 88 7.42 3.64 5.95
CA ASN A 88 6.08 3.48 5.43
C ASN A 88 5.25 4.73 5.69
N LEU A 89 4.75 5.35 4.62
CA LEU A 89 3.95 6.56 4.66
C LEU A 89 2.46 6.21 4.62
N GLY A 90 1.81 6.40 5.76
CA GLY A 90 0.39 6.19 5.97
C GLY A 90 0.05 4.76 6.39
N ILE A 91 -0.78 4.64 7.42
CA ILE A 91 -1.33 3.37 7.91
C ILE A 91 -2.86 3.42 8.03
N THR A 92 -3.47 4.59 7.92
CA THR A 92 -4.93 4.71 7.93
C THR A 92 -5.59 3.91 6.80
N PHE A 93 -6.86 3.58 6.99
CA PHE A 93 -7.66 2.82 6.02
C PHE A 93 -7.81 3.60 4.70
N LYS A 94 -7.93 4.92 4.76
CA LYS A 94 -8.09 5.80 3.61
C LYS A 94 -7.42 7.15 3.86
N GLU A 95 -7.13 7.85 2.78
CA GLU A 95 -6.51 9.17 2.85
C GLU A 95 -7.33 10.19 3.64
N ASN A 96 -6.60 11.09 4.31
CA ASN A 96 -7.11 12.27 5.02
C ASN A 96 -8.19 11.94 6.08
N CYS A 97 -8.03 10.81 6.76
CA CYS A 97 -8.94 10.31 7.79
C CYS A 97 -8.14 9.56 8.86
N PRO A 98 -8.49 9.67 10.15
CA PRO A 98 -7.73 9.02 11.22
C PRO A 98 -8.05 7.52 11.41
N ASP A 99 -9.07 6.98 10.73
CA ASP A 99 -9.51 5.58 10.94
C ASP A 99 -8.45 4.61 10.42
N VAL A 100 -7.95 3.74 11.30
CA VAL A 100 -6.91 2.74 10.97
C VAL A 100 -7.47 1.33 10.79
N ARG A 101 -8.74 1.11 11.14
CA ARG A 101 -9.34 -0.24 11.18
C ARG A 101 -9.44 -0.84 9.79
N ASN A 102 -9.07 -2.11 9.68
CA ASN A 102 -9.02 -2.87 8.41
C ASN A 102 -8.21 -2.15 7.31
N THR A 103 -7.18 -1.40 7.68
CA THR A 103 -6.19 -0.95 6.70
C THR A 103 -5.52 -2.15 6.05
N LYS A 104 -5.13 -2.01 4.79
CA LYS A 104 -4.31 -2.98 4.06
C LYS A 104 -2.85 -2.57 3.94
N ALA A 105 -2.50 -1.38 4.42
CA ALA A 105 -1.10 -0.97 4.58
C ALA A 105 -0.35 -1.93 5.52
N VAL A 106 -1.04 -2.44 6.54
CA VAL A 106 -0.49 -3.41 7.51
C VAL A 106 0.01 -4.70 6.83
N ASP A 107 -0.63 -5.15 5.75
CA ASP A 107 -0.21 -6.33 5.01
C ASP A 107 1.17 -6.08 4.36
N VAL A 108 1.38 -4.91 3.74
CA VAL A 108 2.68 -4.51 3.17
C VAL A 108 3.74 -4.42 4.27
N ILE A 109 3.41 -3.73 5.38
CA ILE A 109 4.31 -3.53 6.52
C ILE A 109 4.77 -4.87 7.10
N ASN A 110 3.84 -5.78 7.38
CA ASN A 110 4.14 -7.07 7.98
C ASN A 110 4.96 -7.96 7.04
N GLN A 111 4.66 -7.93 5.74
CA GLN A 111 5.46 -8.66 4.75
C GLN A 111 6.89 -8.13 4.68
N LEU A 112 7.10 -6.81 4.66
CA LEU A 112 8.44 -6.23 4.71
C LEU A 112 9.18 -6.57 6.01
N LYS A 113 8.52 -6.42 7.18
CA LYS A 113 9.07 -6.80 8.49
C LYS A 113 9.48 -8.28 8.55
N SER A 114 8.79 -9.17 7.84
CA SER A 114 9.13 -10.61 7.78
C SER A 114 10.51 -10.89 7.16
N TYR A 115 11.06 -9.94 6.40
CA TYR A 115 12.43 -9.98 5.88
C TYR A 115 13.47 -9.37 6.85
N GLU A 116 13.11 -9.17 8.12
CA GLU A 116 13.95 -8.55 9.15
C GLU A 116 14.38 -7.11 8.81
N THR A 117 13.50 -6.33 8.18
CA THR A 117 13.72 -4.90 7.90
C THR A 117 13.44 -4.06 9.15
N ASP A 118 14.11 -2.91 9.26
CA ASP A 118 13.84 -1.90 10.29
C ASP A 118 12.73 -0.95 9.80
N MET A 119 11.53 -1.09 10.36
CA MET A 119 10.33 -0.40 9.87
C MET A 119 9.99 0.81 10.74
N THR A 120 9.89 1.98 10.11
CA THR A 120 9.30 3.19 10.68
C THR A 120 7.99 3.50 9.96
N ILE A 121 6.91 3.70 10.72
CA ILE A 121 5.59 4.05 10.17
C ILE A 121 5.32 5.51 10.51
N TYR A 122 5.03 6.31 9.48
CA TYR A 122 4.68 7.71 9.64
C TYR A 122 3.30 7.98 9.05
N ASP A 123 2.38 8.44 9.89
CA ASP A 123 1.05 8.86 9.48
C ASP A 123 0.58 10.03 10.36
N PRO A 124 0.39 11.24 9.80
CA PRO A 124 -0.02 12.41 10.58
C PRO A 124 -1.48 12.33 11.06
N TRP A 125 -2.31 11.50 10.45
CA TRP A 125 -3.73 11.33 10.79
C TRP A 125 -3.95 10.22 11.82
N ALA A 126 -3.14 9.17 11.79
CA ALA A 126 -3.30 8.03 12.70
C ALA A 126 -3.09 8.41 14.18
N ASN A 127 -3.84 7.76 15.07
CA ASN A 127 -3.57 7.76 16.49
C ASN A 127 -2.59 6.62 16.83
N PRO A 128 -1.38 6.90 17.37
CA PRO A 128 -0.42 5.85 17.73
C PRO A 128 -0.95 4.79 18.69
N GLU A 129 -1.78 5.18 19.66
CA GLU A 129 -2.36 4.22 20.61
C GLU A 129 -3.32 3.24 19.92
N GLU A 130 -4.10 3.72 18.96
CA GLU A 130 -5.04 2.89 18.20
C GLU A 130 -4.30 1.94 17.27
N VAL A 131 -3.23 2.39 16.61
CA VAL A 131 -2.40 1.52 15.76
C VAL A 131 -1.69 0.44 16.58
N MET A 132 -1.18 0.79 17.77
CA MET A 132 -0.60 -0.19 18.68
C MET A 132 -1.65 -1.21 19.15
N HIS A 133 -2.85 -0.74 19.53
CA HIS A 133 -3.94 -1.61 19.96
C HIS A 133 -4.41 -2.58 18.87
N GLU A 134 -4.65 -2.09 17.66
CA GLU A 134 -5.20 -2.87 16.55
C GLU A 134 -4.16 -3.80 15.90
N TYR A 135 -2.89 -3.37 15.82
CA TYR A 135 -1.88 -4.04 14.99
C TYR A 135 -0.59 -4.40 15.71
N GLY A 136 -0.38 -3.95 16.96
CA GLY A 136 0.90 -4.13 17.66
C GLY A 136 2.07 -3.44 16.96
N LEU A 137 1.79 -2.31 16.29
CA LEU A 137 2.75 -1.54 15.52
C LEU A 137 2.93 -0.15 16.11
N ASP A 138 4.18 0.33 16.15
CA ASP A 138 4.49 1.71 16.47
C ASP A 138 4.32 2.60 15.23
N THR A 139 3.67 3.75 15.40
CA THR A 139 3.57 4.79 14.37
C THR A 139 3.88 6.16 14.96
N VAL A 140 4.47 7.03 14.16
CA VAL A 140 4.76 8.41 14.54
C VAL A 140 3.89 9.38 13.75
N LYS A 141 3.48 10.48 14.40
CA LYS A 141 2.71 11.56 13.77
C LYS A 141 3.58 12.66 13.18
N GLN A 142 4.86 12.68 13.54
CA GLN A 142 5.84 13.63 13.03
C GLN A 142 6.73 12.92 12.03
N LEU A 143 7.11 13.64 10.97
CA LEU A 143 8.01 13.12 9.96
C LEU A 143 9.34 12.74 10.62
N PRO A 144 9.77 11.48 10.55
CA PRO A 144 10.97 11.04 11.22
C PRO A 144 12.23 11.65 10.58
N GLU A 145 13.26 11.83 11.39
CA GLU A 145 14.55 12.35 10.94
C GLU A 145 15.46 11.25 10.36
N GLY A 146 16.40 11.69 9.52
CA GLY A 146 17.42 10.85 8.91
C GLY A 146 17.00 10.24 7.57
N GLN A 147 17.87 9.37 7.06
CA GLN A 147 17.69 8.77 5.74
C GLN A 147 17.30 7.29 5.81
N PHE A 148 16.44 6.90 4.87
CA PHE A 148 15.89 5.56 4.70
C PHE A 148 16.40 4.91 3.42
N ASP A 149 16.55 3.59 3.45
CA ASP A 149 16.91 2.78 2.28
C ASP A 149 15.69 2.64 1.35
N VAL A 150 14.48 2.59 1.94
CA VAL A 150 13.22 2.49 1.20
C VAL A 150 12.19 3.45 1.80
N ILE A 151 11.44 4.12 0.94
CA ILE A 151 10.23 4.87 1.29
C ILE A 151 9.06 4.28 0.50
N VAL A 152 7.98 3.92 1.19
CA VAL A 152 6.79 3.32 0.57
C VAL A 152 5.58 4.18 0.88
N LEU A 153 4.86 4.62 -0.15
CA LEU A 153 3.62 5.37 -0.02
C LEU A 153 2.42 4.44 -0.09
N THR A 154 1.88 4.03 1.05
CA THR A 154 0.72 3.14 1.15
C THR A 154 -0.61 3.88 1.19
N VAL A 155 -0.64 5.12 1.69
CA VAL A 155 -1.85 5.96 1.76
C VAL A 155 -1.60 7.35 1.18
N ALA A 156 -2.56 7.87 0.42
CA ALA A 156 -2.43 9.10 -0.36
C ALA A 156 -2.84 10.37 0.41
N HIS A 157 -2.28 10.59 1.61
CA HIS A 157 -2.53 11.83 2.36
C HIS A 157 -1.97 13.05 1.60
N LYS A 158 -2.66 14.20 1.74
CA LYS A 158 -2.23 15.45 1.08
C LYS A 158 -0.87 15.91 1.58
N GLU A 159 -0.58 15.72 2.86
CA GLU A 159 0.66 16.09 3.53
C GLU A 159 1.89 15.44 2.91
N PHE A 160 1.73 14.30 2.22
CA PHE A 160 2.83 13.62 1.56
C PHE A 160 3.22 14.27 0.24
N LEU A 161 2.33 15.02 -0.42
CA LEU A 161 2.62 15.62 -1.73
C LEU A 161 3.71 16.70 -1.68
N ASP A 162 3.95 17.29 -0.50
CA ASP A 162 4.87 18.41 -0.31
C ASP A 162 6.19 17.99 0.38
N VAL A 163 6.41 16.68 0.61
CA VAL A 163 7.60 16.18 1.29
C VAL A 163 8.80 16.13 0.34
N ASN A 164 9.94 16.64 0.79
CA ASN A 164 11.20 16.48 0.07
C ASN A 164 11.78 15.07 0.24
N TRP A 165 11.43 14.17 -0.68
CA TRP A 165 11.93 12.78 -0.64
C TRP A 165 13.45 12.68 -0.74
N ASN A 166 14.10 13.59 -1.48
CA ASN A 166 15.55 13.57 -1.67
C ASN A 166 16.32 13.78 -0.36
N SER A 167 15.74 14.45 0.64
CA SER A 167 16.37 14.61 1.95
C SER A 167 16.20 13.38 2.85
N LEU A 168 15.16 12.58 2.63
CA LEU A 168 14.84 11.40 3.43
C LEU A 168 15.30 10.08 2.81
N LEU A 169 15.59 10.06 1.51
CA LEU A 169 16.01 8.86 0.81
C LEU A 169 17.55 8.83 0.71
N LYS A 170 18.16 7.70 1.05
CA LYS A 170 19.59 7.50 0.82
C LYS A 170 19.92 7.49 -0.67
N PRO A 171 21.18 7.76 -1.05
CA PRO A 171 21.67 7.46 -2.39
C PRO A 171 21.34 6.01 -2.79
N ASN A 172 20.83 5.80 -4.00
CA ASN A 172 20.33 4.51 -4.53
C ASN A 172 19.10 3.93 -3.81
N GLY A 173 18.48 4.66 -2.89
CA GLY A 173 17.27 4.21 -2.20
C GLY A 173 16.08 3.98 -3.14
N VAL A 174 15.08 3.29 -2.62
CA VAL A 174 13.84 2.96 -3.36
C VAL A 174 12.69 3.82 -2.86
N LEU A 175 12.09 4.61 -3.75
CA LEU A 175 10.78 5.24 -3.53
C LEU A 175 9.72 4.44 -4.29
N TYR A 176 8.75 3.88 -3.57
CA TYR A 176 7.67 3.06 -4.13
C TYR A 176 6.31 3.70 -3.86
N ASP A 177 5.56 3.98 -4.92
CA ASP A 177 4.27 4.66 -4.84
C ASP A 177 3.11 3.70 -5.13
N VAL A 178 2.50 3.17 -4.07
CA VAL A 178 1.38 2.22 -4.19
C VAL A 178 0.12 2.91 -4.72
N LYS A 179 0.01 4.23 -4.56
CA LYS A 179 -1.19 5.01 -4.88
C LYS A 179 -1.10 5.74 -6.23
N GLY A 180 0.08 5.84 -6.80
CA GLY A 180 0.34 6.50 -8.10
C GLY A 180 0.09 8.00 -8.09
N ILE A 181 0.27 8.67 -6.94
CA ILE A 181 -0.01 10.10 -6.77
C ILE A 181 1.23 11.00 -6.77
N LEU A 182 2.43 10.44 -6.62
CA LEU A 182 3.67 11.20 -6.58
C LEU A 182 4.04 11.69 -7.99
N LYS A 183 4.38 12.97 -8.06
CA LYS A 183 4.82 13.63 -9.30
C LYS A 183 6.30 13.39 -9.57
N GLU A 184 7.06 13.09 -8.51
CA GLU A 184 8.47 12.80 -8.56
C GLU A 184 8.74 11.48 -9.29
N LYS A 185 9.98 11.33 -9.76
CA LYS A 185 10.43 10.06 -10.32
C LYS A 185 10.52 9.03 -9.20
N VAL A 186 9.73 7.97 -9.31
CA VAL A 186 9.72 6.83 -8.39
C VAL A 186 10.40 5.62 -9.03
N ASN A 187 10.84 4.67 -8.20
CA ASN A 187 11.42 3.41 -8.67
C ASN A 187 10.35 2.41 -9.11
N GLY A 188 9.15 2.49 -8.54
CA GLY A 188 8.01 1.64 -8.87
C GLY A 188 6.68 2.25 -8.40
N ARG A 189 5.61 1.86 -9.07
CA ARG A 189 4.22 2.17 -8.72
C ARG A 189 3.28 1.07 -9.19
N LEU A 190 2.06 1.02 -8.66
CA LEU A 190 0.97 0.17 -9.17
C LEU A 190 0.30 0.78 -10.42
#